data_AF-A0A2E4TD03-F1
#
_entry.id   AF-A0A2E4TD03-F1
#
_cell.length_a   1.000
_cell.length_b   1.000
_cell.length_c   1.000
_cell.angle_alpha   90.00
_cell.angle_beta   90.00
_cell.angle_gamma   90.00
#
_symmetry.space_group_name_H-M   'P 1'
#
loop_
_entity.id
_entity.type
_entity.pdbx_description
1 polymer ?
#
loop_
_entity_poly.entity_id
_entity_poly.type
_entity_poly.pdbx_seq_one_letter_code
_entity_poly.pdbx_strand_id
1 'polypeptide(L)'
;MEDSNKKYAAFLTRLQEELMTAATQHSVAWRFGNWTARQRLLLVHERLLRDVRKNLQRLNNHVLKESPEFRRAFGAEFQRWANQLPEPAKEQLSLLKEYTEVFAAPKRR
;
A
#
# COMPACT_ATOMS: atom_id res chain seq x y z
N MET A 1 13.14 -5.57 -24.35
CA MET A 1 12.57 -4.62 -23.37
C MET A 1 11.38 -5.21 -22.58
N GLU A 2 11.15 -6.53 -22.59
CA GLU A 2 9.97 -7.13 -21.93
C GLU A 2 10.16 -7.51 -20.45
N ASP A 3 11.40 -7.70 -19.98
CA ASP A 3 11.63 -8.16 -18.59
C ASP A 3 11.53 -7.06 -17.53
N SER A 4 11.78 -5.80 -17.89
CA SER A 4 11.80 -4.70 -16.92
C SER A 4 10.40 -4.44 -16.34
N ASN A 5 9.33 -4.59 -17.12
CA ASN A 5 7.95 -4.35 -16.69
C ASN A 5 7.42 -5.41 -15.71
N LYS A 6 8.06 -6.57 -15.57
CA LYS A 6 7.60 -7.62 -14.63
C LYS A 6 8.35 -7.61 -13.30
N LYS A 7 9.41 -6.81 -13.18
CA LYS A 7 10.35 -6.83 -12.05
C LYS A 7 9.67 -6.69 -10.68
N TYR A 8 8.58 -5.94 -10.60
CA TYR A 8 7.83 -5.72 -9.37
C TYR A 8 6.38 -6.23 -9.40
N ALA A 9 5.98 -6.97 -10.44
CA ALA A 9 4.60 -7.47 -10.56
C ALA A 9 4.21 -8.35 -9.37
N ALA A 10 5.08 -9.28 -8.96
CA ALA A 10 4.84 -10.13 -7.79
C ALA A 10 4.72 -9.34 -6.49
N PHE A 11 5.47 -8.23 -6.37
CA PHE A 11 5.38 -7.33 -5.24
C PHE A 11 4.02 -6.62 -5.20
N LEU A 12 3.55 -6.11 -6.34
CA LEU A 12 2.26 -5.43 -6.45
C LEU A 12 1.09 -6.37 -6.16
N THR A 13 1.17 -7.63 -6.62
CA THR A 13 0.17 -8.66 -6.29
C THR A 13 0.12 -8.90 -4.78
N ARG A 14 1.27 -9.12 -4.14
CA ARG A 14 1.33 -9.29 -2.69
C ARG A 14 0.83 -8.06 -1.93
N LEU A 15 1.17 -6.86 -2.40
CA LEU A 15 0.73 -5.62 -1.78
C LEU A 15 -0.80 -5.47 -1.85
N GLN A 16 -1.41 -5.87 -2.97
CA GLN A 16 -2.87 -5.93 -3.11
C GLN A 16 -3.51 -6.91 -2.11
N GLU A 17 -2.93 -8.10 -1.92
CA GLU A 17 -3.41 -9.07 -0.91
C GLU A 17 -3.32 -8.52 0.51
N GLU A 18 -2.22 -7.83 0.85
CA GLU A 18 -2.03 -7.20 2.16
C GLU A 18 -3.07 -6.07 2.40
N LEU A 19 -3.35 -5.25 1.37
CA LEU A 19 -4.40 -4.23 1.42
C LEU A 19 -5.80 -4.84 1.60
N MET A 20 -6.10 -5.93 0.89
CA MET A 20 -7.37 -6.65 1.04
C MET A 20 -7.51 -7.29 2.43
N THR A 21 -6.41 -7.79 2.99
CA THR A 21 -6.39 -8.32 4.36
C THR A 21 -6.69 -7.23 5.38
N ALA A 22 -6.07 -6.04 5.23
CA ALA A 22 -6.36 -4.89 6.07
C ALA A 22 -7.84 -4.45 5.93
N ALA A 23 -8.38 -4.38 4.71
CA ALA A 23 -9.77 -4.03 4.47
C ALA A 23 -10.74 -5.02 5.14
N THR A 24 -10.46 -6.31 5.04
CA THR A 24 -11.25 -7.38 5.66
C THR A 24 -11.22 -7.26 7.18
N GLN A 25 -10.03 -7.05 7.75
CA GLN A 25 -9.86 -6.86 9.19
C GLN A 25 -10.67 -5.66 9.71
N HIS A 26 -10.63 -4.54 8.99
CA HIS A 26 -11.40 -3.35 9.32
C HIS A 26 -12.91 -3.62 9.26
N SER A 27 -13.38 -4.23 8.17
CA SER A 27 -14.79 -4.62 8.00
C SER A 27 -15.28 -5.52 9.14
N VAL A 28 -14.49 -6.54 9.50
CA VAL A 28 -14.81 -7.46 10.60
C VAL A 28 -14.88 -6.71 11.93
N ALA A 29 -13.97 -5.78 12.23
CA ALA A 29 -13.99 -5.00 13.46
C ALA A 29 -15.33 -4.26 13.65
N TRP A 30 -15.91 -3.74 12.57
CA TRP A 30 -17.19 -3.03 12.61
C TRP A 30 -18.40 -3.95 12.74
N ARG A 31 -18.27 -5.25 12.47
CA ARG A 31 -19.35 -6.24 12.65
C ARG A 31 -19.46 -6.77 14.09
N PHE A 32 -18.42 -6.60 14.92
CA PHE A 32 -18.47 -7.02 16.32
C PHE A 32 -19.24 -6.01 17.19
N GLY A 33 -20.25 -6.50 17.93
CA GLY A 33 -21.02 -5.71 18.90
C GLY A 33 -20.30 -5.48 20.23
N ASN A 34 -19.25 -6.26 20.53
CA ASN A 34 -18.43 -6.08 21.72
C ASN A 34 -17.33 -5.03 21.46
N TRP A 35 -17.35 -3.94 22.23
CA TRP A 35 -16.40 -2.83 22.10
C TRP A 35 -14.94 -3.26 22.28
N THR A 36 -14.63 -4.06 23.29
CA THR A 36 -13.26 -4.54 23.56
C THR A 36 -12.74 -5.42 22.42
N ALA A 37 -13.59 -6.28 21.87
CA ALA A 37 -13.23 -7.10 20.71
C ALA A 37 -12.97 -6.23 19.48
N ARG A 38 -13.83 -5.23 19.22
CA ARG A 38 -13.62 -4.25 18.14
C ARG A 38 -12.29 -3.52 18.30
N GLN A 39 -11.96 -3.00 19.49
CA GLN A 39 -10.69 -2.30 19.71
C GLN A 39 -9.48 -3.19 19.40
N ARG A 40 -9.48 -4.45 19.83
CA ARG A 40 -8.40 -5.40 19.52
C ARG A 40 -8.25 -5.62 18.01
N LEU A 41 -9.37 -5.74 17.29
CA LEU A 41 -9.36 -5.93 15.85
C LEU A 41 -8.88 -4.69 15.09
N LEU A 42 -9.22 -3.49 15.57
CA LEU A 42 -8.70 -2.23 15.01
C LEU A 42 -7.20 -2.07 15.25
N LEU A 43 -6.67 -2.47 16.40
CA LEU A 43 -5.22 -2.47 16.63
C LEU A 43 -4.47 -3.41 15.67
N VAL A 44 -5.07 -4.55 15.31
CA VAL A 44 -4.52 -5.44 14.29
C VAL A 44 -4.57 -4.78 12.91
N HIS A 45 -5.68 -4.13 12.56
CA HIS A 45 -5.81 -3.36 11.32
C HIS A 45 -4.74 -2.28 11.19
N GLU A 46 -4.51 -1.49 12.25
CA GLU A 46 -3.44 -0.49 12.29
C GLU A 46 -2.06 -1.11 12.07
N ARG A 47 -1.79 -2.28 12.67
CA ARG A 47 -0.52 -2.99 12.47
C ARG A 47 -0.35 -3.42 11.02
N LEU A 48 -1.40 -3.97 10.40
CA LEU A 48 -1.38 -4.35 8.98
C LEU A 48 -1.07 -3.14 8.09
N LEU A 49 -1.74 -2.00 8.32
CA LEU A 49 -1.46 -0.76 7.58
C LEU A 49 -0.01 -0.28 7.76
N ARG A 50 0.56 -0.38 8.97
CA ARG A 50 1.99 -0.05 9.20
C ARG A 50 2.93 -0.96 8.40
N ASP A 51 2.61 -2.24 8.28
CA ASP A 51 3.47 -3.17 7.53
C ASP A 51 3.36 -2.96 6.02
N VAL A 52 2.15 -2.70 5.50
CA VAL A 52 1.93 -2.27 4.10
C VAL A 52 2.72 -1.00 3.80
N ARG A 53 2.71 0.00 4.70
CA ARG A 53 3.53 1.22 4.57
C ARG A 53 5.02 0.91 4.48
N LYS A 54 5.55 0.07 5.36
CA LYS A 54 6.98 -0.31 5.33
C LYS A 54 7.34 -0.99 4.02
N ASN A 55 6.46 -1.85 3.51
CA ASN A 55 6.64 -2.52 2.23
C ASN A 55 6.67 -1.51 1.08
N LEU A 56 5.72 -0.57 1.03
CA LEU A 56 5.72 0.53 0.05
C LEU A 56 7.00 1.37 0.12
N GLN A 57 7.49 1.71 1.32
CA GLN A 57 8.75 2.43 1.48
C GLN A 57 9.95 1.65 0.95
N ARG A 58 10.01 0.34 1.22
CA ARG A 58 11.04 -0.54 0.67
C ARG A 58 11.00 -0.55 -0.86
N LEU A 59 9.81 -0.71 -1.45
CA LEU A 59 9.63 -0.67 -2.90
C LEU A 59 10.14 0.66 -3.48
N ASN A 60 9.74 1.78 -2.88
CA ASN A 60 10.20 3.10 -3.32
C ASN A 60 11.72 3.23 -3.25
N ASN A 61 12.35 2.78 -2.16
CA ASN A 61 13.80 2.81 -2.01
C ASN A 61 14.53 1.92 -3.03
N HIS A 62 13.93 0.81 -3.46
CA HIS A 62 14.48 -0.02 -4.54
C HIS A 62 14.36 0.70 -5.89
N VAL A 63 13.18 1.23 -6.20
CA VAL A 63 12.91 1.96 -7.45
C VAL A 63 13.79 3.21 -7.59
N LEU A 64 14.08 3.91 -6.49
CA LEU A 64 14.98 5.07 -6.49
C LEU A 64 16.42 4.74 -6.92
N LYS A 65 16.86 3.49 -6.78
CA LYS A 65 18.19 3.02 -7.22
C LYS A 65 18.24 2.63 -8.69
N GLU A 66 17.08 2.56 -9.37
CA GLU A 66 16.99 2.19 -10.78
C GLU A 66 17.20 3.39 -11.72
N SER A 67 17.34 3.12 -13.02
CA SER A 67 17.54 4.17 -14.03
C SER A 67 16.37 5.16 -14.06
N PRO A 68 16.59 6.43 -14.47
CA PRO A 68 15.51 7.41 -14.60
C PRO A 68 14.36 6.95 -15.52
N GLU A 69 14.67 6.22 -16.58
CA GLU A 69 13.69 5.67 -17.54
C GLU A 69 12.80 4.64 -16.86
N PHE A 70 13.41 3.72 -16.09
CA PHE A 70 12.69 2.74 -15.30
C PHE A 70 11.77 3.40 -14.28
N ARG A 71 12.27 4.40 -13.55
CA ARG A 71 11.48 5.13 -12.54
C ARG A 71 10.21 5.77 -13.13
N ARG A 72 10.32 6.38 -14.31
CA ARG A 72 9.16 6.96 -15.01
C ARG A 72 8.16 5.89 -15.44
N ALA A 73 8.65 4.80 -16.05
CA ALA A 73 7.81 3.70 -16.49
C ALA A 73 7.08 3.05 -15.31
N PHE A 74 7.80 2.77 -14.23
CA PHE A 74 7.26 2.21 -12.99
C PHE A 74 6.24 3.14 -12.34
N GLY A 75 6.47 4.46 -12.32
CA GLY A 75 5.49 5.43 -11.79
C GLY A 75 4.14 5.34 -12.51
N ALA A 76 4.16 5.26 -13.85
CA ALA A 76 2.95 5.11 -14.65
C ALA A 76 2.28 3.73 -14.48
N GLU A 77 3.06 2.68 -14.25
CA GLU A 77 2.55 1.34 -13.95
C GLU A 77 1.90 1.28 -12.56
N PHE A 78 2.58 1.80 -11.54
CA PHE A 78 2.06 1.88 -10.18
C PHE A 78 0.75 2.66 -10.11
N GLN A 79 0.65 3.78 -10.85
CA GLN A 79 -0.59 4.54 -10.93
C GLN A 79 -1.71 3.74 -11.61
N ARG A 80 -1.41 3.01 -12.70
CA ARG A 80 -2.38 2.12 -13.36
C ARG A 80 -2.84 1.01 -12.41
N TRP A 81 -1.92 0.35 -11.73
CA TRP A 81 -2.22 -0.67 -10.71
C TRP A 81 -3.12 -0.11 -9.60
N ALA A 82 -2.76 1.05 -9.03
CA ALA A 82 -3.54 1.69 -7.96
C ALA A 82 -4.98 2.02 -8.40
N ASN A 83 -5.17 2.42 -9.67
CA ASN A 83 -6.49 2.67 -10.24
C ASN A 83 -7.30 1.39 -10.51
N GLN A 84 -6.64 0.25 -10.71
CA GLN A 84 -7.26 -1.05 -10.93
C GLN A 84 -7.58 -1.82 -9.64
N LEU A 85 -7.09 -1.34 -8.48
CA LEU A 85 -7.38 -1.96 -7.19
C LEU A 85 -8.90 -2.03 -6.92
N PRO A 86 -9.38 -3.10 -6.26
CA PRO A 86 -10.73 -3.14 -5.71
C PRO A 86 -10.95 -1.99 -4.71
N GLU A 87 -12.20 -1.50 -4.60
CA GLU A 87 -12.53 -0.33 -3.77
C GLU A 87 -12.07 -0.47 -2.30
N PRO A 88 -12.29 -1.59 -1.60
CA PRO A 88 -11.84 -1.73 -0.23
C PRO A 88 -10.31 -1.59 -0.08
N ALA A 89 -9.54 -2.09 -1.05
CA ALA A 89 -8.08 -1.95 -1.06
C ALA A 89 -7.65 -0.52 -1.39
N LYS A 90 -8.37 0.19 -2.27
CA LYS A 90 -8.14 1.62 -2.57
C LYS A 90 -8.35 2.49 -1.34
N GLU A 91 -9.39 2.23 -0.56
CA GLU A 91 -9.64 2.92 0.71
C GLU A 91 -8.46 2.73 1.66
N GLN A 92 -7.99 1.49 1.84
CA GLN A 92 -6.83 1.23 2.71
C GLN A 92 -5.57 1.94 2.20
N LEU A 93 -5.32 1.90 0.89
CA LEU A 93 -4.19 2.60 0.29
C LEU A 93 -4.28 4.12 0.46
N SER A 94 -5.49 4.68 0.47
CA SER A 94 -5.72 6.12 0.67
C SER A 94 -5.49 6.52 2.12
N LEU A 95 -5.89 5.69 3.10
CA LEU A 95 -5.51 5.87 4.50
C LEU A 95 -3.99 5.93 4.65
N LEU A 96 -3.27 5.06 3.92
CA LEU A 96 -1.81 5.13 3.94
C LEU A 96 -1.29 6.45 3.41
N LYS A 97 -1.89 7.07 2.38
CA LYS A 97 -1.47 8.39 1.88
C LYS A 97 -1.63 9.47 2.94
N GLU A 98 -2.72 9.46 3.71
CA GLU A 98 -2.90 10.35 4.87
C GLU A 98 -1.83 10.10 5.95
N TYR A 99 -1.41 8.84 6.13
CA TYR A 99 -0.34 8.47 7.05
C TYR A 99 1.09 8.62 6.47
N THR A 100 1.25 8.84 5.16
CA THR A 100 2.55 8.75 4.47
C THR A 100 2.93 10.03 3.74
N GLU A 101 3.90 10.75 4.31
CA GLU A 101 4.84 11.62 3.60
C GLU A 101 5.75 10.82 2.61
N VAL A 102 5.30 9.69 2.05
CA VAL A 102 6.12 8.80 1.20
C VAL A 102 6.17 9.30 -0.25
N PHE A 103 5.30 10.24 -0.62
CA PHE A 103 5.33 10.95 -1.91
C PHE A 103 5.35 12.48 -1.79
N ALA A 104 5.40 13.02 -0.56
CA ALA A 104 5.56 14.46 -0.39
C ALA A 104 7.04 14.81 -0.64
N ALA A 105 7.28 15.80 -1.50
CA ALA A 105 8.60 16.40 -1.66
C ALA A 105 9.17 16.72 -0.26
N PRO A 106 10.49 16.55 -0.04
CA PRO A 106 11.07 16.84 1.27
C PRO A 106 10.68 18.26 1.67
N LYS A 107 10.06 18.41 2.85
CA LYS A 107 9.82 19.73 3.45
C LYS A 107 11.19 20.41 3.51
N ARG A 108 11.39 21.42 2.66
CA ARG A 108 12.56 22.30 2.74
C ARG A 108 12.53 22.89 4.16
N ARG A 109 13.52 22.53 4.96
CA ARG A 109 13.89 23.30 6.15
C ARG A 109 14.51 24.61 5.70
#